data_AF-A0A1F4RGM2-F1
#
_entry.id   AF-A0A1F4RGM2-F1
#
_cell.length_a   1.000
_cell.length_b   1.000
_cell.length_c   1.000
_cell.angle_alpha   90.00
_cell.angle_beta   90.00
_cell.angle_gamma   90.00
#
_symmetry.space_group_name_H-M   'P 1'
#
loop_
_entity.id
_entity.type
_entity.pdbx_description
1 polymer ?
#
loop_
_entity_poly.entity_id
_entity_poly.type
_entity_poly.pdbx_seq_one_letter_code
_entity_poly.pdbx_strand_id
1 'polypeptide(L)'
;MTNLSEHYNNKDFACLCPECRGEYKVHLGLVGALEQIGTHFRKRAQILSAYWCDAYYEKLKKTSKRSFHTRGKAAHIAVDGVSIQELFKYAETVPELRGIGLYPKENFIHVDTRPGDPVRFVKEGNDYYPLTADKKTKYGL
;
A
#
# COMPACT_ATOMS: atom_id res chain seq x y z
N MET A 1 -12.51 -8.57 -17.73
CA MET A 1 -11.41 -7.95 -16.97
C MET A 1 -11.15 -6.63 -17.63
N THR A 2 -11.07 -5.55 -16.86
CA THR A 2 -10.91 -4.19 -17.38
C THR A 2 -9.51 -3.71 -17.01
N ASN A 3 -8.70 -3.41 -18.02
CA ASN A 3 -7.36 -2.87 -17.82
C ASN A 3 -7.45 -1.44 -17.28
N LEU A 4 -6.63 -1.14 -16.28
CA LEU A 4 -6.52 0.19 -15.68
C LEU A 4 -5.24 0.89 -16.13
N SER A 5 -4.22 0.13 -16.51
CA SER A 5 -2.94 0.57 -17.03
C SER A 5 -2.28 -0.60 -17.78
N GLU A 6 -1.01 -0.46 -18.14
CA GLU A 6 -0.24 -1.50 -18.84
C GLU A 6 -0.10 -2.78 -17.99
N HIS A 7 0.21 -2.64 -16.69
CA HIS A 7 0.52 -3.78 -15.82
C HIS A 7 -0.59 -4.13 -14.83
N TYR A 8 -1.67 -3.34 -14.77
CA TYR A 8 -2.75 -3.53 -13.79
C TYR A 8 -4.14 -3.53 -14.41
N ASN A 9 -5.00 -4.39 -13.84
CA ASN A 9 -6.41 -4.47 -14.15
C ASN A 9 -7.25 -4.42 -12.87
N ASN A 10 -8.58 -4.35 -13.03
CA ASN A 10 -9.50 -4.22 -11.92
C ASN A 10 -9.42 -5.33 -10.85
N LYS A 11 -9.05 -6.56 -11.23
CA LYS A 11 -8.93 -7.67 -10.27
C LYS A 11 -7.73 -7.52 -9.33
N ASP A 12 -6.67 -6.84 -9.76
CA ASP A 12 -5.51 -6.59 -8.91
C ASP A 12 -5.87 -5.73 -7.69
N PHE A 13 -6.93 -4.91 -7.82
CA PHE A 13 -7.41 -4.04 -6.76
C PHE A 13 -8.64 -4.59 -6.03
N ALA A 14 -9.13 -5.77 -6.41
CA ALA A 14 -10.31 -6.36 -5.81
C ALA A 14 -10.08 -6.74 -4.35
N CYS A 15 -11.15 -6.64 -3.57
CA CYS A 15 -11.14 -7.04 -2.19
C CYS A 15 -10.96 -8.57 -2.08
N LEU A 16 -10.09 -8.98 -1.17
CA LEU A 16 -9.78 -10.39 -0.89
C LEU A 16 -10.89 -11.10 -0.08
N CYS A 17 -11.94 -10.37 0.28
CA CYS A 17 -13.04 -10.89 1.06
C CYS A 17 -13.89 -11.87 0.24
N PRO A 18 -14.13 -13.09 0.76
CA PRO A 18 -14.94 -14.09 0.05
C PRO A 18 -16.41 -13.66 -0.06
N GLU A 19 -16.91 -12.81 0.84
CA GLU A 19 -18.31 -12.38 0.85
C GLU A 19 -18.65 -11.39 -0.27
N CYS A 20 -17.75 -10.44 -0.57
CA CYS A 20 -18.01 -9.37 -1.55
C CYS A 20 -17.77 -9.78 -3.01
N ARG A 21 -17.33 -11.03 -3.25
CA ARG A 21 -17.12 -11.63 -4.58
C ARG A 21 -16.30 -10.77 -5.54
N GLY A 22 -15.26 -10.11 -5.02
CA GLY A 22 -14.33 -9.32 -5.83
C GLY A 22 -14.78 -7.88 -6.14
N GLU A 23 -15.59 -7.27 -5.26
CA GLU A 23 -15.79 -5.81 -5.28
C GLU A 23 -14.42 -5.11 -5.28
N TYR A 24 -14.29 -4.02 -6.05
CA TYR A 24 -13.07 -3.21 -6.08
C TYR A 24 -13.43 -1.73 -6.13
N LYS A 25 -12.57 -0.90 -5.52
CA LYS A 25 -12.51 0.54 -5.73
C LYS A 25 -11.05 0.91 -5.83
N VAL A 26 -10.71 1.76 -6.79
CA VAL A 26 -9.34 2.21 -6.98
C VAL A 26 -9.31 3.63 -7.53
N HIS A 27 -8.45 4.45 -6.94
CA HIS A 27 -8.13 5.78 -7.46
C HIS A 27 -6.99 5.69 -8.47
N LEU A 28 -7.14 6.28 -9.65
CA LEU A 28 -6.14 6.16 -10.73
C LEU A 28 -4.77 6.74 -10.37
N GLY A 29 -4.70 7.73 -9.47
CA GLY A 29 -3.42 8.21 -8.94
C GLY A 29 -2.61 7.13 -8.20
N LEU A 30 -3.28 6.17 -7.56
CA LEU A 30 -2.60 5.02 -6.96
C LEU A 30 -2.04 4.10 -8.07
N VAL A 31 -2.83 3.85 -9.11
CA VAL A 31 -2.39 3.03 -10.26
C VAL A 31 -1.14 3.63 -10.90
N GLY A 32 -1.13 4.95 -11.16
CA GLY A 32 0.02 5.65 -11.72
C GLY A 32 1.27 5.56 -10.83
N ALA A 33 1.11 5.72 -9.51
CA ALA A 33 2.22 5.54 -8.56
C ALA A 33 2.81 4.13 -8.59
N LEU A 34 1.97 3.09 -8.75
CA LEU A 34 2.44 1.71 -8.84
C LEU A 34 3.17 1.43 -10.16
N GLU A 35 2.70 2.01 -11.28
CA GLU A 35 3.41 1.94 -12.56
C GLU A 35 4.77 2.63 -12.49
N GLN A 36 4.86 3.78 -11.81
CA GLN A 36 6.13 4.48 -11.61
C GLN A 36 7.13 3.64 -10.79
N ILE A 37 6.66 3.02 -9.70
CA ILE A 37 7.46 2.04 -8.93
C ILE A 37 7.91 0.89 -9.81
N GLY A 38 6.99 0.32 -10.59
CA GLY A 38 7.31 -0.81 -11.46
C GLY A 38 8.34 -0.48 -12.53
N THR A 39 8.25 0.74 -13.10
CA THR A 39 9.20 1.27 -14.07
C THR A 39 10.59 1.44 -13.45
N HIS A 40 10.69 2.01 -12.24
CA HIS A 40 11.96 2.24 -11.57
C HIS A 40 12.71 0.93 -11.29
N PHE A 41 12.03 -0.07 -10.73
CA PHE A 41 12.63 -1.36 -10.42
C PHE A 41 12.66 -2.33 -11.61
N ARG A 42 12.13 -1.91 -12.77
CA ARG A 42 11.95 -2.74 -13.99
C ARG A 42 11.24 -4.06 -13.70
N LYS A 43 10.33 -4.04 -12.73
CA LYS A 43 9.60 -5.19 -12.22
C LYS A 43 8.24 -4.72 -11.73
N ARG A 44 7.18 -5.43 -12.11
CA ARG A 44 5.82 -5.12 -11.65
C ARG A 44 5.74 -5.10 -10.12
N ALA A 45 5.23 -4.01 -9.55
CA ALA A 45 4.92 -3.98 -8.12
C ALA A 45 3.73 -4.90 -7.82
N GLN A 46 3.96 -5.92 -7.01
CA GLN A 46 2.94 -6.89 -6.63
C GLN A 46 2.00 -6.24 -5.62
N ILE A 47 0.71 -6.30 -5.91
CA ILE A 47 -0.33 -5.85 -4.98
C ILE A 47 -0.75 -7.05 -4.13
N LEU A 48 -0.42 -6.99 -2.85
CA LEU A 48 -0.81 -8.03 -1.89
C LEU A 48 -2.21 -7.80 -1.35
N SER A 49 -2.63 -6.53 -1.24
CA SER A 49 -3.94 -6.14 -0.75
C SER A 49 -4.22 -4.68 -1.12
N ALA A 50 -5.36 -4.40 -1.74
CA ALA A 50 -5.77 -3.04 -2.09
C ALA A 50 -7.15 -2.69 -1.50
N TYR A 51 -8.25 -2.89 -2.21
CA TYR A 51 -9.55 -2.48 -1.70
C TYR A 51 -10.03 -3.36 -0.53
N TRP A 52 -10.57 -2.73 0.52
CA TRP A 52 -11.26 -3.43 1.61
C TRP A 52 -12.74 -3.03 1.60
N CYS A 53 -13.63 -3.98 1.35
CA CYS A 53 -15.06 -3.76 1.59
C CYS A 53 -15.34 -3.70 3.10
N ASP A 54 -16.51 -3.19 3.49
CA ASP A 54 -16.86 -2.98 4.89
C ASP A 54 -16.81 -4.29 5.68
N ALA A 55 -17.31 -5.40 5.11
CA ALA A 55 -17.25 -6.71 5.73
C ALA A 55 -15.82 -7.19 6.02
N TYR A 56 -14.87 -6.94 5.10
CA TYR A 56 -13.47 -7.27 5.31
C TYR A 56 -12.84 -6.39 6.38
N TYR A 57 -13.14 -5.09 6.34
CA TYR A 57 -12.62 -4.11 7.28
C TYR A 57 -13.03 -4.45 8.73
N GLU A 58 -14.30 -4.79 8.96
CA GLU A 58 -14.82 -5.20 10.27
C GLU A 58 -14.15 -6.49 10.77
N LYS A 59 -13.94 -7.48 9.88
CA LYS A 59 -13.24 -8.73 10.22
C LYS A 59 -11.80 -8.53 10.66
N LEU A 60 -11.10 -7.56 10.06
CA LEU A 60 -9.72 -7.24 10.45
C LEU A 60 -9.62 -6.61 11.85
N LYS A 61 -10.76 -6.30 12.50
CA LYS A 61 -10.86 -5.66 13.83
C LYS A 61 -9.96 -4.42 13.92
N LYS A 62 -9.80 -3.70 12.81
CA LYS A 62 -8.91 -2.54 12.74
C LYS A 62 -9.59 -1.36 13.43
N THR A 63 -8.90 -0.78 14.39
CA THR A 63 -9.37 0.37 15.16
C THR A 63 -9.21 1.70 14.41
N SER A 64 -8.47 1.72 13.29
CA SER A 64 -8.24 2.95 12.51
C SER A 64 -9.47 3.29 11.66
N LYS A 65 -10.44 4.00 12.23
CA LYS A 65 -11.75 4.41 11.67
C LYS A 65 -11.77 5.01 10.24
N ARG A 66 -10.62 5.15 9.56
CA ARG A 66 -10.45 5.75 8.22
C ARG A 66 -9.30 5.13 7.44
N SER A 67 -9.26 3.80 7.30
CA SER A 67 -8.28 3.16 6.41
C SER A 67 -8.47 3.62 4.96
N PHE A 68 -7.40 4.01 4.28
CA PHE A 68 -7.48 4.39 2.86
C PHE A 68 -7.72 3.20 1.93
N HIS A 69 -7.61 1.96 2.43
CA HIS A 69 -8.03 0.75 1.71
C HIS A 69 -9.54 0.72 1.43
N THR A 70 -10.39 1.15 2.38
CA THR A 70 -11.85 1.19 2.16
C THR A 70 -12.29 2.30 1.20
N ARG A 71 -11.36 3.17 0.80
CA ARG A 71 -11.58 4.26 -0.15
C ARG A 71 -10.94 3.99 -1.51
N GLY A 72 -10.32 2.83 -1.70
CA GLY A 72 -9.59 2.51 -2.93
C GLY A 72 -8.35 3.38 -3.15
N LYS A 73 -7.77 3.94 -2.09
CA LYS A 73 -6.63 4.87 -2.14
C LYS A 73 -5.35 4.29 -1.56
N ALA A 74 -5.35 3.02 -1.16
CA ALA A 74 -4.20 2.36 -0.56
C ALA A 74 -3.94 0.98 -1.15
N ALA A 75 -2.67 0.57 -1.11
CA ALA A 75 -2.23 -0.77 -1.42
C ALA A 75 -1.11 -1.20 -0.44
N HIS A 76 -1.08 -2.49 -0.14
CA HIS A 76 0.10 -3.18 0.39
C HIS A 76 0.84 -3.79 -0.79
N ILE A 77 2.13 -3.47 -0.91
CA ILE A 77 2.93 -3.84 -2.07
C ILE A 77 4.28 -4.42 -1.70
N ALA A 78 4.78 -5.27 -2.59
CA ALA A 78 6.15 -5.77 -2.62
C ALA A 78 6.67 -5.77 -4.06
N VAL A 79 7.99 -5.79 -4.24
CA VAL A 79 8.62 -5.96 -5.55
C VAL A 79 9.61 -7.11 -5.43
N ASP A 80 9.52 -8.09 -6.32
CA ASP A 80 10.33 -9.29 -6.23
C ASP A 80 11.84 -8.98 -6.34
N GLY A 81 12.64 -9.54 -5.43
CA GLY A 81 14.07 -9.27 -5.32
C GLY A 81 14.45 -7.84 -4.86
N VAL A 82 13.49 -7.01 -4.43
CA VAL A 82 13.75 -5.68 -3.86
C VAL A 82 13.41 -5.71 -2.38
N SER A 83 14.33 -5.21 -1.54
CA SER A 83 14.07 -5.13 -0.10
C SER A 83 12.95 -4.14 0.23
N ILE A 84 12.20 -4.37 1.30
CA ILE A 84 11.15 -3.43 1.73
C ILE A 84 11.72 -2.05 2.09
N GLN A 85 12.98 -1.97 2.50
CA GLN A 85 13.68 -0.71 2.79
C GLN A 85 13.96 0.09 1.52
N GLU A 86 14.50 -0.56 0.49
CA GLU A 86 14.76 0.07 -0.81
C GLU A 86 13.46 0.50 -1.48
N LEU A 87 12.44 -0.36 -1.45
CA LEU A 87 11.11 -0.04 -1.94
C LEU A 87 10.49 1.15 -1.17
N PHE A 88 10.65 1.19 0.16
CA PHE A 88 10.18 2.31 0.98
C PHE A 88 10.87 3.62 0.59
N LYS A 89 12.21 3.63 0.51
CA LYS A 89 13.00 4.81 0.13
C LYS A 89 12.58 5.35 -1.23
N TYR A 90 12.39 4.47 -2.21
CA TYR A 90 11.92 4.91 -3.52
C TYR A 90 10.48 5.44 -3.47
N ALA A 91 9.58 4.76 -2.75
CA ALA A 91 8.21 5.22 -2.59
C ALA A 91 8.13 6.62 -1.95
N GLU A 92 9.07 7.01 -1.06
CA GLU A 92 9.14 8.37 -0.51
C GLU A 92 9.36 9.45 -1.58
N THR A 93 9.95 9.09 -2.72
CA THR A 93 10.19 10.00 -3.84
C THR A 93 9.01 10.14 -4.81
N VAL A 94 7.99 9.28 -4.68
CA VAL A 94 6.80 9.29 -5.55
C VAL A 94 5.78 10.33 -5.03
N PRO A 95 5.52 11.43 -5.75
CA PRO A 95 4.73 12.56 -5.22
C PRO A 95 3.30 12.19 -4.81
N GLU A 96 2.67 11.25 -5.52
CA GLU A 96 1.32 10.77 -5.28
C GLU A 96 1.20 10.00 -3.96
N LEU A 97 2.31 9.44 -3.46
CA LEU A 97 2.32 8.60 -2.26
C LEU A 97 2.50 9.46 -1.00
N ARG A 98 1.36 9.74 -0.39
CA ARG A 98 1.25 10.60 0.78
C ARG A 98 1.28 9.80 2.07
N GLY A 99 0.76 8.58 2.12
CA GLY A 99 0.98 7.68 3.26
C GLY A 99 1.91 6.54 2.87
N ILE A 100 2.98 6.33 3.63
CA ILE A 100 3.89 5.19 3.43
C ILE A 100 4.19 4.54 4.78
N GLY A 101 3.97 3.23 4.85
CA GLY A 101 4.14 2.43 6.05
C GLY A 101 5.09 1.26 5.82
N LEU A 102 6.07 1.06 6.70
CA LEU A 102 6.91 -0.13 6.67
C LEU A 102 6.25 -1.26 7.48
N TYR A 103 6.17 -2.47 6.93
CA TYR A 103 5.64 -3.66 7.61
C TYR A 103 6.74 -4.75 7.66
N PRO A 104 7.69 -4.64 8.60
CA PRO A 104 8.88 -5.50 8.62
C PRO A 104 8.55 -6.99 8.82
N LYS A 105 7.56 -7.29 9.66
CA LYS A 105 7.18 -8.67 9.98
C LYS A 105 6.49 -9.35 8.80
N GLU A 106 5.66 -8.63 8.08
CA GLU A 106 4.90 -9.13 6.93
C GLU A 106 5.64 -9.00 5.60
N ASN A 107 6.81 -8.36 5.60
CA ASN A 107 7.68 -8.15 4.44
C ASN A 107 6.99 -7.45 3.26
N PHE A 108 6.31 -6.34 3.53
CA PHE A 108 5.78 -5.45 2.51
C PHE A 108 5.82 -3.98 2.96
N ILE A 109 5.46 -3.05 2.05
CA ILE A 109 5.14 -1.67 2.43
C ILE A 109 3.67 -1.36 2.17
N HIS A 110 3.11 -0.48 3.00
CA HIS A 110 1.84 0.18 2.73
C HIS A 110 2.10 1.48 2.00
N VAL A 111 1.28 1.77 0.99
CA VAL A 111 1.29 3.03 0.25
C VAL A 111 -0.15 3.52 0.08
N ASP A 112 -0.36 4.82 0.21
CA ASP A 112 -1.66 5.43 -0.05
C ASP A 112 -1.57 6.87 -0.57
N THR A 113 -2.59 7.29 -1.30
CA THR A 113 -2.72 8.62 -1.92
C THR A 113 -3.63 9.54 -1.09
N ARG A 114 -3.49 9.53 0.25
CA ARG A 114 -4.28 10.41 1.14
C ARG A 114 -4.11 11.89 0.79
N PRO A 115 -5.15 12.72 0.96
CA PRO A 115 -4.98 14.16 0.93
C PRO A 115 -4.24 14.64 2.18
N GLY A 116 -3.62 15.82 2.10
CA GLY A 116 -2.95 16.48 3.22
C GLY A 116 -1.47 16.10 3.37
N ASP A 117 -0.93 16.31 4.57
CA ASP A 117 0.48 16.11 4.88
C ASP A 117 0.92 14.65 4.73
N PRO A 118 2.16 14.41 4.29
CA PRO A 118 2.64 13.05 4.13
C PRO A 118 2.83 12.41 5.50
N VAL A 119 2.42 11.15 5.62
CA VAL A 119 2.55 10.35 6.83
C VAL A 119 3.50 9.20 6.57
N ARG A 120 4.47 9.02 7.46
CA ARG A 120 5.41 7.91 7.46
C ARG A 120 5.31 7.16 8.77
N PHE A 121 5.18 5.84 8.70
CA PHE A 121 5.02 5.01 9.89
C PHE A 121 5.66 3.64 9.72
N VAL A 122 5.83 2.93 10.83
CA VAL A 122 6.23 1.53 10.86
C VAL A 122 5.27 0.75 11.75
N LYS A 123 4.90 -0.46 11.30
CA LYS A 123 4.12 -1.40 12.10
C LYS A 123 5.06 -2.23 12.98
N GLU A 124 4.82 -2.22 14.28
CA GLU A 124 5.49 -3.07 15.26
C GLU A 124 4.43 -3.83 16.05
N GLY A 125 4.45 -5.16 15.98
CA GLY A 125 3.38 -5.96 16.57
C GLY A 125 2.03 -5.64 15.91
N ASN A 126 1.07 -5.18 16.72
CA ASN A 126 -0.25 -4.74 16.26
C ASN A 126 -0.39 -3.22 16.18
N ASP A 127 0.65 -2.49 16.56
CA ASP A 127 0.64 -1.04 16.72
C ASP A 127 1.38 -0.34 15.57
N TYR A 128 1.06 0.94 15.43
CA TYR A 128 1.58 1.80 14.37
C TYR A 128 2.30 2.98 15.01
N TYR A 129 3.58 3.14 14.67
CA TYR A 129 4.41 4.20 15.22
C TYR A 129 4.83 5.18 14.12
N PRO A 130 4.84 6.50 14.39
CA PRO A 130 5.46 7.47 13.50
C PRO A 130 6.91 7.08 13.18
N LEU A 131 7.33 7.28 11.94
CA LEU A 131 8.69 6.94 11.52
C LEU A 131 9.67 8.06 11.90
N THR A 132 10.10 8.06 13.16
CA THR A 132 11.11 8.97 13.71
C THR A 132 12.51 8.65 13.17
N ALA A 133 13.48 9.55 13.38
CA ALA A 133 14.88 9.32 13.00
C ALA A 133 15.44 8.01 13.60
N ASP A 134 15.20 7.74 14.89
CA ASP A 134 15.64 6.51 15.54
C ASP A 134 15.03 5.26 14.90
N LYS A 135 13.76 5.33 14.50
CA LYS A 135 13.09 4.22 13.80
C LYS A 135 13.62 4.06 12.38
N LYS A 136 13.95 5.15 11.67
CA LYS A 136 14.62 5.08 10.36
C LYS A 136 15.94 4.32 10.49
N THR A 137 16.79 4.73 11.44
CA THR A 137 18.06 4.05 11.75
C THR A 137 17.84 2.57 12.10
N LYS A 138 16.92 2.26 13.02
CA LYS A 138 16.60 0.88 13.43
C LYS A 138 16.22 -0.03 12.26
N TYR A 139 15.49 0.51 11.27
CA TYR A 139 14.98 -0.25 10.14
C TYR A 139 15.82 -0.13 8.86
N GLY A 140 16.96 0.57 8.90
CA GLY A 140 17.84 0.77 7.75
C GLY A 140 17.26 1.70 6.66
N LEU A 141 16.37 2.61 7.07
CA LEU A 141 15.77 3.64 6.21
C LEU A 141 16.58 4.93 6.21
#